data_AF-Q6JSR0-F1
#
_entry.id   AF-Q6JSR0-F1
#
_cell.length_a   1.000
_cell.length_b   1.000
_cell.length_c   1.000
_cell.angle_alpha   90.00
_cell.angle_beta   90.00
_cell.angle_gamma   90.00
#
_symmetry.space_group_name_H-M   'P 1'
#
loop_
_entity.id
_entity.type
_entity.pdbx_description
1 polymer ?
#
loop_
_entity_poly.entity_id
_entity_poly.type
_entity_poly.pdbx_seq_one_letter_code
_entity_poly.pdbx_strand_id
1 'polypeptide(L)'
;ISKMVPTSDKGRFYAFGRVFSGVVSTGQKVRIMGPNFTPGKKEDLYEKAIQRTILMMGRYTEAIEDVPSGNICGLVGVDQFLIKTGTISTFKDAHNMKVMKFSVSPVVRVAVEAKNPSELPKLVEGLKRLAKS
;
A
#
# COMPACT_ATOMS: atom_id res chain seq x y z
N ILE A 1 -6.23 -1.97 -2.78
CA ILE A 1 -5.16 -2.47 -1.88
C ILE A 1 -5.74 -2.67 -0.49
N SER A 2 -5.52 -3.83 0.10
CA SER A 2 -6.07 -4.22 1.41
C SER A 2 -5.07 -4.10 2.54
N LYS A 3 -3.81 -4.48 2.33
CA LYS A 3 -2.75 -4.41 3.33
C LYS A 3 -1.40 -4.28 2.67
N MET A 4 -0.43 -3.83 3.46
CA MET A 4 0.98 -3.86 3.09
C MET A 4 1.60 -5.13 3.69
N VAL A 5 2.33 -5.89 2.87
CA VAL A 5 3.02 -7.11 3.29
C VAL A 5 4.51 -6.77 3.43
N PRO A 6 5.11 -6.94 4.63
CA PRO A 6 6.54 -6.70 4.82
C PRO A 6 7.35 -7.74 4.05
N THR A 7 8.46 -7.30 3.47
CA THR A 7 9.34 -8.17 2.69
C THR A 7 10.68 -8.35 3.41
N SER A 8 11.43 -9.38 3.04
CA SER A 8 12.80 -9.58 3.52
C SER A 8 13.77 -8.49 3.00
N ASP A 9 13.39 -7.78 1.93
CA ASP A 9 14.17 -6.69 1.37
C ASP A 9 13.98 -5.40 2.18
N LYS A 10 14.91 -5.18 3.12
CA LYS A 10 15.22 -3.93 3.85
C LYS A 10 14.18 -2.80 3.69
N GLY A 11 13.06 -2.93 4.39
CA GLY A 11 12.10 -1.84 4.60
C GLY A 11 11.14 -1.55 3.43
N ARG A 12 11.09 -2.42 2.42
CA ARG A 12 10.08 -2.35 1.37
C ARG A 12 8.83 -3.13 1.77
N PHE A 13 7.70 -2.66 1.29
CA PHE A 13 6.42 -3.35 1.45
C PHE A 13 5.83 -3.67 0.08
N TYR A 14 5.20 -4.82 -0.02
CA TYR A 14 4.36 -5.15 -1.17
C TYR A 14 2.92 -4.75 -0.86
N ALA A 15 2.29 -4.04 -1.79
CA ALA A 15 0.88 -3.68 -1.68
C ALA A 15 0.04 -4.89 -2.12
N PHE A 16 -0.65 -5.53 -1.17
CA PHE A 16 -1.47 -6.70 -1.45
C PHE A 16 -2.93 -6.31 -1.69
N GLY A 17 -3.49 -6.74 -2.81
CA GLY A 17 -4.85 -6.40 -3.18
C GLY A 17 -5.46 -7.30 -4.23
N ARG A 18 -6.67 -6.95 -4.63
CA ARG A 18 -7.45 -7.64 -5.66
C ARG A 18 -7.70 -6.69 -6.83
N VAL A 19 -7.62 -7.21 -8.04
CA VAL A 19 -8.03 -6.51 -9.25
C VAL A 19 -9.54 -6.70 -9.41
N PHE A 20 -10.31 -5.63 -9.25
CA PHE A 20 -11.77 -5.70 -9.39
C PHE A 20 -12.24 -5.49 -10.83
N SER A 21 -11.53 -4.67 -11.59
CA SER A 21 -11.85 -4.35 -12.98
C SER A 21 -10.58 -4.05 -13.75
N GLY A 22 -10.58 -4.38 -15.05
CA GLY A 22 -9.44 -4.22 -15.94
C GLY A 22 -8.32 -5.22 -15.69
N VAL A 23 -7.13 -4.86 -16.15
CA VAL A 23 -5.90 -5.64 -16.04
C VAL A 23 -4.83 -4.72 -15.47
N VAL A 24 -4.07 -5.20 -14.48
CA VAL A 24 -2.90 -4.48 -13.96
C VAL A 24 -1.64 -5.07 -14.58
N SER A 25 -0.78 -4.21 -15.12
CA SER A 25 0.45 -4.62 -15.80
C SER A 25 1.69 -3.94 -15.22
N THR A 26 2.82 -4.62 -15.30
CA THR A 26 4.12 -4.05 -14.91
C THR A 26 4.44 -2.83 -15.80
N GLY A 27 4.88 -1.72 -15.19
CA GLY A 27 5.18 -0.46 -15.89
C GLY A 27 3.95 0.43 -16.16
N GLN A 28 2.73 -0.05 -15.88
CA GLN A 28 1.51 0.71 -16.12
C GLN A 28 1.45 1.95 -15.23
N LYS A 29 1.18 3.12 -15.84
CA LYS A 29 0.92 4.37 -15.11
C LYS A 29 -0.48 4.31 -14.51
N VAL A 30 -0.55 4.45 -13.20
CA VAL A 30 -1.80 4.37 -12.45
C VAL A 30 -1.93 5.55 -11.48
N ARG A 31 -3.17 5.81 -11.09
CA ARG A 31 -3.55 6.76 -10.06
C ARG A 31 -3.75 5.99 -8.76
N ILE A 32 -2.91 6.30 -7.79
CA ILE A 32 -2.95 5.77 -6.44
C ILE A 32 -3.76 6.76 -5.60
N MET A 33 -4.91 6.31 -5.12
CA MET A 33 -5.86 7.10 -4.35
C MET A 33 -5.83 6.60 -2.91
N GLY A 34 -5.38 7.45 -1.99
CA GLY A 34 -5.37 7.14 -0.57
C GLY A 34 -6.77 7.19 0.04
N PRO A 35 -6.91 6.87 1.35
CA PRO A 35 -8.21 6.74 2.01
C PRO A 35 -9.01 8.05 2.05
N ASN A 36 -8.36 9.21 2.00
CA ASN A 36 -9.03 10.51 2.09
C ASN A 36 -9.32 11.14 0.71
N PHE A 37 -8.98 10.45 -0.38
CA PHE A 37 -9.21 10.96 -1.72
C PHE A 37 -10.71 11.11 -2.02
N THR A 38 -11.09 12.29 -2.52
CA THR A 38 -12.42 12.59 -3.06
C THR A 38 -12.30 13.01 -4.53
N PRO A 39 -13.13 12.47 -5.43
CA PRO A 39 -13.16 12.89 -6.83
C PRO A 39 -13.31 14.40 -6.98
N GLY A 40 -12.51 15.00 -7.87
CA GLY A 40 -12.44 16.45 -8.08
C GLY A 40 -11.38 17.16 -7.24
N LYS A 41 -10.90 16.58 -6.13
CA LYS A 41 -9.74 17.08 -5.39
C LYS A 41 -8.46 16.33 -5.77
N LYS A 42 -7.32 16.99 -5.64
CA LYS A 42 -5.98 16.39 -5.83
C LYS A 42 -5.33 15.95 -4.51
N GLU A 43 -6.05 16.06 -3.41
CA GLU A 43 -5.58 15.61 -2.09
C GLU A 43 -5.51 14.08 -2.06
N ASP A 44 -4.42 13.55 -1.51
CA ASP A 44 -4.21 12.10 -1.34
C ASP A 44 -4.23 11.31 -2.67
N LEU A 45 -3.83 11.97 -3.76
CA LEU A 45 -3.74 11.42 -5.11
C LEU A 45 -2.28 11.43 -5.60
N TYR A 46 -1.81 10.27 -6.06
CA TYR A 46 -0.47 10.12 -6.62
C TYR A 46 -0.51 9.40 -7.97
N GLU A 47 0.13 9.97 -8.98
CA GLU A 47 0.25 9.34 -10.30
C GLU A 47 1.65 8.75 -10.47
N LYS A 48 1.74 7.41 -10.48
CA LYS A 48 3.01 6.69 -10.59
C LYS A 48 2.85 5.40 -11.37
N ALA A 49 3.96 4.93 -11.92
CA ALA A 49 4.02 3.64 -12.59
C ALA A 49 4.22 2.51 -11.56
N ILE A 50 3.53 1.39 -11.78
CA ILE A 50 3.76 0.16 -11.02
C ILE A 50 5.11 -0.41 -11.46
N GLN A 51 6.02 -0.64 -10.52
CA GLN A 51 7.35 -1.15 -10.86
C GLN A 51 7.33 -2.62 -11.24
N ARG A 52 6.50 -3.42 -10.56
CA ARG A 52 6.36 -4.86 -10.80
C ARG A 52 5.05 -5.36 -10.23
N THR A 53 4.39 -6.25 -10.97
CA THR A 53 3.29 -7.07 -10.47
C THR A 53 3.84 -8.42 -10.03
N ILE A 54 3.39 -8.90 -8.87
CA ILE A 54 3.84 -10.18 -8.31
C ILE A 54 2.65 -11.04 -7.92
N LEU A 55 2.80 -12.34 -8.14
CA LEU A 55 1.94 -13.36 -7.57
C LEU A 55 2.48 -13.75 -6.19
N MET A 56 1.65 -13.63 -5.15
CA MET A 56 2.03 -14.01 -3.80
C MET A 56 1.65 -15.48 -3.54
N MET A 57 2.65 -16.37 -3.54
CA MET A 57 2.52 -17.79 -3.19
C MET A 57 2.94 -18.02 -1.73
N GLY A 58 2.27 -17.33 -0.81
CA GLY A 58 2.59 -17.38 0.63
C GLY A 58 3.96 -16.77 0.94
N ARG A 59 4.98 -17.62 1.13
CA ARG A 59 6.36 -17.17 1.42
C ARG A 59 7.11 -16.74 0.16
N TYR A 60 6.77 -17.33 -0.99
CA TYR A 60 7.44 -17.05 -2.26
C TYR A 60 6.64 -16.05 -3.07
N THR A 61 7.34 -15.25 -3.87
CA THR A 61 6.72 -14.29 -4.78
C THR A 61 7.29 -14.50 -6.17
N GLU A 62 6.41 -14.58 -7.15
CA GLU A 62 6.77 -14.73 -8.56
C GLU A 62 6.40 -13.46 -9.32
N ALA A 63 7.28 -12.98 -10.20
CA ALA A 63 6.99 -11.80 -11.01
C ALA A 63 6.16 -12.21 -12.22
N ILE A 64 5.10 -11.45 -12.49
CA ILE A 64 4.21 -11.68 -13.63
C ILE A 64 3.99 -10.36 -14.37
N GLU A 65 3.78 -10.46 -15.68
CA GLU A 65 3.66 -9.28 -16.55
C GLU A 65 2.33 -8.56 -16.31
N ASP A 66 1.24 -9.32 -16.31
CA ASP A 66 -0.12 -8.82 -16.18
C ASP A 66 -1.00 -9.70 -15.28
N VAL A 67 -2.01 -9.07 -14.65
CA VAL A 67 -3.01 -9.75 -13.81
C VAL A 67 -4.39 -9.26 -14.21
N PRO A 68 -5.27 -10.16 -14.71
CA PRO A 68 -6.63 -9.79 -15.06
C PRO A 68 -7.52 -9.65 -13.82
N SER A 69 -8.70 -9.06 -14.05
CA SER A 69 -9.72 -8.88 -13.00
C SER A 69 -10.15 -10.20 -12.36
N GLY A 70 -10.58 -10.13 -11.11
CA GLY A 70 -10.96 -11.27 -10.30
C GLY A 70 -9.81 -11.83 -9.47
N ASN A 71 -8.55 -11.65 -9.90
CA ASN A 71 -7.37 -12.20 -9.24
C ASN A 71 -6.82 -11.31 -8.12
N ILE A 72 -6.05 -11.94 -7.23
CA ILE A 72 -5.32 -11.31 -6.15
C ILE A 72 -3.86 -11.19 -6.57
N CYS A 73 -3.26 -10.02 -6.35
CA CYS A 73 -1.87 -9.76 -6.69
C CYS A 73 -1.19 -8.86 -5.66
N GLY A 74 0.14 -8.95 -5.62
CA GLY A 74 1.00 -7.98 -4.97
C GLY A 74 1.52 -6.97 -5.98
N LEU A 75 1.68 -5.72 -5.55
CA LEU A 75 2.29 -4.66 -6.34
C LEU A 75 3.55 -4.14 -5.63
N VAL A 76 4.59 -3.91 -6.42
CA VAL A 76 5.87 -3.36 -5.96
C VAL A 76 6.00 -1.90 -6.39
N GLY A 77 6.52 -1.05 -5.50
CA GLY A 77 6.78 0.37 -5.77
C GLY A 77 5.62 1.31 -5.45
N VAL A 78 4.62 0.84 -4.71
CA VAL A 78 3.42 1.61 -4.29
C VAL A 78 3.49 2.00 -2.80
N ASP A 79 4.47 1.48 -2.07
CA ASP A 79 4.63 1.57 -0.61
C ASP A 79 4.98 2.95 -0.07
N GLN A 80 5.55 3.81 -0.90
CA GLN A 80 5.82 5.20 -0.53
C GLN A 80 4.56 6.06 -0.52
N PHE A 81 3.56 5.71 -1.33
CA PHE A 81 2.36 6.52 -1.57
C PHE A 81 1.16 6.05 -0.76
N LEU A 82 1.20 4.82 -0.25
CA LEU A 82 0.07 4.16 0.38
C LEU A 82 0.50 3.59 1.73
N ILE A 83 -0.24 3.94 2.79
CA ILE A 83 0.13 3.56 4.17
C ILE A 83 -0.43 2.18 4.53
N LYS A 84 -1.75 1.96 4.38
CA LYS A 84 -2.41 0.67 4.70
C LYS A 84 -3.37 0.21 3.63
N THR A 85 -4.32 1.08 3.30
CA THR A 85 -5.42 0.84 2.36
C THR A 85 -5.47 1.98 1.36
N GLY A 86 -5.95 1.65 0.17
CA GLY A 86 -6.13 2.62 -0.90
C GLY A 86 -6.61 1.95 -2.17
N THR A 87 -7.09 2.76 -3.09
CA THR A 87 -7.63 2.31 -4.37
C THR A 87 -6.65 2.70 -5.48
N ILE A 88 -6.49 1.84 -6.48
CA ILE A 88 -5.68 2.13 -7.66
C ILE A 88 -6.60 2.10 -8.86
N SER A 89 -6.52 3.11 -9.72
CA SER A 89 -7.31 3.21 -10.94
C SER A 89 -6.53 3.86 -12.06
N THR A 90 -6.91 3.61 -13.30
CA THR A 90 -6.44 4.33 -14.49
C THR A 90 -7.41 5.44 -14.91
N PHE A 91 -8.67 5.38 -14.46
CA PHE A 91 -9.72 6.30 -14.87
C PHE A 91 -9.72 7.59 -14.04
N LYS A 92 -10.03 8.72 -14.67
CA LYS A 92 -9.85 10.03 -14.04
C LYS A 92 -10.91 10.38 -13.00
N ASP A 93 -12.15 9.96 -13.24
CA ASP A 93 -13.30 10.23 -12.37
C ASP A 93 -13.65 9.00 -11.51
N ALA A 94 -12.67 8.12 -11.32
CA ALA A 94 -12.81 6.95 -10.48
C ALA A 94 -13.05 7.37 -9.02
N HIS A 95 -14.04 6.75 -8.40
CA HIS A 95 -14.27 6.89 -6.97
C HIS A 95 -13.41 5.88 -6.21
N ASN A 96 -13.08 6.24 -4.97
CA ASN A 96 -12.47 5.30 -4.05
C ASN A 96 -13.40 4.12 -3.78
N MET A 97 -12.82 2.92 -3.71
CA MET A 97 -13.51 1.76 -3.15
C MET A 97 -13.80 2.01 -1.67
N LYS A 98 -14.82 1.32 -1.14
CA LYS A 98 -15.24 1.45 0.26
C LYS A 98 -14.02 1.30 1.19
N VAL A 99 -13.61 2.41 1.79
CA VAL A 99 -12.46 2.46 2.68
C VAL A 99 -12.76 1.60 3.91
N MET A 100 -11.79 0.81 4.35
CA MET A 100 -11.93 0.01 5.56
C MET A 100 -12.07 0.92 6.76
N LYS A 101 -13.21 0.82 7.44
CA LYS A 101 -13.39 1.37 8.79
C LYS A 101 -12.92 0.29 9.76
N PHE A 102 -11.85 0.56 10.51
CA PHE A 102 -11.48 -0.32 11.60
C PHE A 102 -12.60 -0.26 12.63
N SER A 103 -13.22 -1.42 12.90
CA SER A 103 -14.33 -1.52 13.85
C SER A 103 -13.92 -1.25 15.29
N VAL A 104 -12.61 -1.20 15.57
CA VAL A 104 -12.05 -1.02 16.90
C VAL A 104 -11.34 0.33 17.00
N SER A 105 -11.69 1.09 18.03
CA SER A 105 -10.96 2.30 18.41
C SER A 105 -9.74 1.91 19.24
N PRO A 106 -8.54 2.44 18.98
CA PRO A 106 -7.36 2.17 19.79
C PRO A 106 -7.51 2.84 21.16
N VAL A 107 -7.99 2.09 22.15
CA VAL A 107 -8.25 2.57 23.52
C VAL A 107 -7.01 2.57 24.42
N VAL A 108 -6.03 1.70 24.14
CA VAL A 108 -4.79 1.59 24.93
C VAL A 108 -3.69 2.42 24.28
N ARG A 109 -2.98 3.21 25.10
CA ARG A 109 -1.81 4.01 24.68
C ARG A 109 -0.64 3.73 25.61
N VAL A 110 0.56 3.63 25.05
CA VAL A 110 1.81 3.40 25.79
C VAL A 110 2.85 4.40 25.29
N ALA A 111 3.58 5.03 26.20
CA ALA A 111 4.72 5.86 25.86
C ALA A 111 5.93 4.98 25.53
N VAL A 112 6.56 5.22 24.39
CA VAL A 112 7.74 4.46 23.93
C VAL A 112 8.86 5.44 23.63
N GLU A 113 9.98 5.30 24.33
CA GLU A 113 11.15 6.17 24.20
C GLU A 113 12.41 5.35 23.92
N ALA A 114 13.36 5.93 23.18
CA ALA A 114 14.63 5.29 22.90
C ALA A 114 15.53 5.39 24.15
N LYS A 115 15.95 4.24 24.69
CA LYS A 115 16.90 4.20 25.82
C LYS A 115 18.22 4.89 25.49
N ASN A 116 18.71 4.73 24.25
CA ASN A 116 19.88 5.40 23.72
C ASN A 116 19.44 6.55 22.79
N PRO A 117 19.68 7.82 23.14
CA PRO A 117 19.27 8.96 22.31
C PRO A 117 19.85 8.94 20.89
N SER A 118 21.04 8.41 20.72
CA SER A 118 21.71 8.28 19.41
C SER A 118 20.96 7.38 18.42
N GLU A 119 20.06 6.50 18.90
CA GLU A 119 19.28 5.58 18.07
C GLU A 119 17.85 6.06 17.80
N LEU A 120 17.49 7.25 18.27
CA LEU A 120 16.18 7.85 18.04
C LEU A 120 15.74 7.87 16.57
N PRO A 121 16.62 8.15 15.58
CA PRO A 121 16.25 8.06 14.17
C PRO A 121 15.75 6.67 13.75
N LYS A 122 16.37 5.61 14.28
CA LYS A 122 15.96 4.21 14.01
C LYS A 122 14.60 3.91 14.62
N LEU A 123 14.32 4.41 15.83
CA LEU A 123 13.03 4.24 16.49
C LEU A 123 11.90 4.93 15.69
N VAL A 124 12.12 6.17 15.26
CA VAL A 124 11.13 6.93 14.47
C VAL A 124 10.83 6.21 13.15
N GLU A 125 11.84 5.68 12.48
CA GLU A 125 11.66 4.88 11.27
C GLU A 125 10.89 3.58 11.55
N GLY A 126 11.23 2.87 12.63
CA GLY A 126 10.54 1.66 13.07
C GLY A 126 9.05 1.90 13.35
N LEU A 127 8.70 2.98 14.04
CA LEU A 127 7.31 3.37 14.32
C LEU A 127 6.53 3.67 13.02
N LYS A 128 7.16 4.35 12.05
CA LYS A 128 6.54 4.58 10.73
C LYS A 128 6.29 3.28 9.98
N ARG A 129 7.19 2.29 10.10
CA ARG A 129 7.02 0.96 9.49
C ARG A 129 5.91 0.16 10.19
N LEU A 130 5.85 0.21 11.52
CA LEU A 130 4.78 -0.43 12.31
C LEU A 130 3.41 0.12 11.92
N ALA A 131 3.30 1.42 11.67
CA ALA A 131 2.06 2.04 11.23
C ALA A 131 1.62 1.61 9.82
N LYS A 132 2.50 1.04 8.99
CA LYS A 132 2.18 0.54 7.65
C LYS A 132 1.78 -0.94 7.63
N SER A 133 2.30 -1.73 8.58
CA SER A 133 2.08 -3.18 8.63
C SER A 133 0.67 -3.58 9.08
#